data_AF-A0A9X2NI96-F1
#
_entry.id   AF-A0A9X2NI96-F1
#
_cell.length_a   1.000
_cell.length_b   1.000
_cell.length_c   1.000
_cell.angle_alpha   90.00
_cell.angle_beta   90.00
_cell.angle_gamma   90.00
#
_symmetry.space_group_name_H-M   'P 1'
#
loop_
_entity.id
_entity.type
_entity.pdbx_description
1 polymer ?
#
loop_
_entity_poly.entity_id
_entity_poly.type
_entity_poly.pdbx_seq_one_letter_code
_entity_poly.pdbx_strand_id
1 'polypeptide(L)'
;MDGASTAAFAAELLGVSSITDLARAQLARSVLPGGRVEAHEFGRHQHSSASAGGVLIGLAGCPRVPDSLVAPLVRLVSALVDDTGQVRPHDGDRRNGDSTWAEAQILLGLLSRPNLLDDLAKVAVLIDRLTSLQHDAGGWPLRTGGDPTPTFTFYPALALAQAARLGLHTAKAVAALRATEGFLDRQLSSAATCLEERILAQFALERTSASTTGSASARRRAEILASCWNAQAGLLLDDRQVTIYDQPVWHSITWRPLLYLCLRTWTPPLSPVGTVLGAELIDSFDPHIRAWHGPASSTTPGKGTSWASALALRATTAFARDLRRAGHTAAEFRVRQAELTTPKYGFDVAISFAGSDRGTAELISRKLQAAGLRVFYDRDYQHTLLGEDLTMLLQNTYFAASRFAVVLVSQAFLQSRWAGNWELRAMLARMQQQTSGYALPYLLEKVEVPGLSPTIGYVSAVDFSPPEFADLVIRKMRESRTPPSPGSGKNQAHQ
;
A
#
# COMPACT_ATOMS: atom_id res chain seq x y z
N MET A 1 -33.59 -7.44 -2.42
CA MET A 1 -33.70 -6.24 -3.29
C MET A 1 -32.42 -5.39 -3.33
N ASP A 2 -31.61 -5.30 -2.26
CA ASP A 2 -30.36 -4.47 -2.20
C ASP A 2 -29.19 -4.91 -3.11
N GLY A 3 -29.24 -6.15 -3.60
CA GLY A 3 -28.13 -6.81 -4.29
C GLY A 3 -27.80 -6.35 -5.71
N ALA A 4 -28.82 -6.25 -6.57
CA ALA A 4 -28.65 -5.78 -7.95
C ALA A 4 -28.23 -4.29 -7.96
N SER A 5 -28.78 -3.52 -7.03
CA SER A 5 -28.47 -2.11 -6.86
C SER A 5 -27.01 -1.88 -6.42
N THR A 6 -26.44 -2.76 -5.58
CA THR A 6 -25.01 -2.71 -5.21
C THR A 6 -24.08 -2.99 -6.41
N ALA A 7 -24.39 -3.99 -7.24
CA ALA A 7 -23.59 -4.31 -8.41
C ALA A 7 -23.64 -3.18 -9.45
N ALA A 8 -24.82 -2.58 -9.66
CA ALA A 8 -24.99 -1.42 -10.51
C ALA A 8 -24.17 -0.22 -10.02
N PHE A 9 -24.16 0.04 -8.70
CA PHE A 9 -23.37 1.13 -8.14
C PHE A 9 -21.85 0.92 -8.24
N ALA A 10 -21.38 -0.32 -8.05
CA ALA A 10 -19.98 -0.64 -8.32
C ALA A 10 -19.62 -0.46 -9.81
N ALA A 11 -20.56 -0.78 -10.72
CA ALA A 11 -20.39 -0.58 -12.15
C ALA A 11 -20.35 0.93 -12.50
N GLU A 12 -21.22 1.74 -11.89
CA GLU A 12 -21.23 3.20 -11.98
C GLU A 12 -19.89 3.81 -11.54
N LEU A 13 -19.37 3.42 -10.37
CA LEU A 13 -18.08 3.93 -9.86
C LEU A 13 -16.92 3.64 -10.82
N LEU A 14 -16.95 2.50 -11.51
CA LEU A 14 -15.92 2.06 -12.45
C LEU A 14 -16.17 2.50 -13.90
N GLY A 15 -17.31 3.12 -14.20
CA GLY A 15 -17.68 3.46 -15.57
C GLY A 15 -17.86 2.25 -16.49
N VAL A 16 -18.32 1.11 -15.95
CA VAL A 16 -18.62 -0.10 -16.74
C VAL A 16 -20.10 -0.40 -16.75
N SER A 17 -20.57 -1.18 -17.74
CA SER A 17 -21.99 -1.56 -17.83
C SER A 17 -22.40 -2.65 -16.83
N SER A 18 -21.48 -3.54 -16.45
CA SER A 18 -21.80 -4.75 -15.67
C SER A 18 -20.58 -5.32 -14.95
N ILE A 19 -20.71 -5.51 -13.64
CA ILE A 19 -19.72 -6.21 -12.80
C ILE A 19 -19.59 -7.67 -13.19
N THR A 20 -20.69 -8.32 -13.57
CA THR A 20 -20.67 -9.72 -13.98
C THR A 20 -19.92 -9.90 -15.29
N ASP A 21 -20.06 -8.97 -16.25
CA ASP A 21 -19.33 -9.02 -17.51
C ASP A 21 -17.85 -8.67 -17.33
N LEU A 22 -17.54 -7.74 -16.42
CA LEU A 22 -16.17 -7.47 -16.01
C LEU A 22 -15.51 -8.72 -15.39
N ALA A 23 -16.20 -9.39 -14.46
CA ALA A 23 -15.72 -10.65 -13.87
C ALA A 23 -15.49 -11.74 -14.93
N ARG A 24 -16.40 -11.85 -15.91
CA ARG A 24 -16.28 -12.80 -17.04
C ARG A 24 -15.06 -12.50 -17.89
N ALA A 25 -14.83 -11.23 -18.23
CA ALA A 25 -13.68 -10.79 -19.02
C ALA A 25 -12.35 -11.06 -18.28
N GLN A 26 -12.30 -10.80 -16.98
CA GLN A 26 -11.13 -11.10 -16.15
C GLN A 26 -10.86 -12.60 -16.05
N LEU A 27 -11.90 -13.42 -15.86
CA LEU A 27 -11.77 -14.88 -15.82
C LEU A 27 -11.24 -15.43 -17.14
N ALA A 28 -11.80 -14.99 -18.27
CA ALA A 28 -11.39 -15.45 -19.60
C ALA A 28 -9.92 -15.17 -19.91
N ARG A 29 -9.36 -14.07 -19.39
CA ARG A 29 -7.94 -13.71 -19.54
C ARG A 29 -7.03 -14.35 -18.49
N SER A 30 -7.59 -14.76 -17.36
CA SER A 30 -6.84 -15.40 -16.27
C SER A 30 -6.62 -16.88 -16.54
N VAL A 31 -7.53 -17.56 -17.23
CA VAL A 31 -7.43 -19.00 -17.52
C VAL A 31 -6.62 -19.23 -18.79
N LEU A 32 -5.58 -20.05 -18.69
CA LEU A 32 -4.69 -20.42 -19.79
C LEU A 32 -4.89 -21.89 -20.21
N PRO A 33 -4.52 -22.26 -21.45
CA PRO A 33 -4.51 -23.66 -21.88
C PRO A 33 -3.66 -24.57 -20.98
N GLY A 34 -4.05 -25.84 -20.86
CA GLY A 34 -3.34 -26.85 -20.05
C GLY A 34 -3.60 -26.75 -18.55
N GLY A 35 -4.77 -26.23 -18.15
CA GLY A 35 -5.17 -26.09 -16.75
C GLY A 35 -4.29 -25.09 -15.98
N ARG A 36 -3.82 -24.04 -16.65
CA ARG A 36 -2.92 -23.03 -16.08
C ARG A 36 -3.70 -21.74 -15.76
N VAL A 37 -3.13 -20.92 -14.89
CA VAL A 37 -3.63 -19.57 -14.58
C VAL A 37 -2.52 -18.55 -14.81
N GLU A 38 -2.85 -17.47 -15.52
CA GLU A 38 -1.97 -16.40 -15.94
C GLU A 38 -1.22 -15.73 -14.77
N ALA A 39 0.08 -15.63 -14.93
CA ALA A 39 0.99 -15.12 -13.93
C ALA A 39 1.08 -13.59 -13.97
N HIS A 40 0.66 -12.96 -12.88
CA HIS A 40 0.86 -11.53 -12.63
C HIS A 40 0.21 -10.60 -13.67
N GLU A 41 0.79 -10.40 -14.85
CA GLU A 41 0.25 -9.55 -15.93
C GLU A 41 -0.50 -10.37 -16.98
N PHE A 42 -1.59 -9.80 -17.50
CA PHE A 42 -2.25 -10.40 -18.65
C PHE A 42 -1.35 -10.41 -19.90
N GLY A 43 -1.29 -11.56 -20.58
CA GLY A 43 -0.52 -11.75 -21.81
C GLY A 43 0.92 -12.24 -21.58
N ARG A 44 1.26 -12.71 -20.37
CA ARG A 44 2.54 -13.39 -20.11
C ARG A 44 2.53 -14.84 -20.58
N HIS A 45 1.36 -15.47 -20.63
CA HIS A 45 1.16 -16.88 -20.97
C HIS A 45 1.95 -17.86 -20.09
N GLN A 46 2.19 -17.48 -18.83
CA GLN A 46 2.93 -18.26 -17.83
C GLN A 46 2.02 -18.62 -16.66
N HIS A 47 2.22 -19.79 -16.07
CA HIS A 47 1.45 -20.22 -14.92
C HIS A 47 1.97 -19.66 -13.59
N SER A 48 1.08 -19.13 -12.75
CA SER A 48 1.35 -18.84 -11.34
C SER A 48 0.24 -19.32 -10.41
N SER A 49 0.58 -20.17 -9.44
CA SER A 49 -0.34 -20.63 -8.40
C SER A 49 -0.69 -19.56 -7.37
N ALA A 50 0.21 -18.62 -7.08
CA ALA A 50 -0.12 -17.44 -6.29
C ALA A 50 -1.18 -16.58 -7.01
N SER A 51 -1.02 -16.40 -8.32
CA SER A 51 -2.05 -15.71 -9.11
C SER A 51 -3.36 -16.50 -9.14
N ALA A 52 -3.31 -17.83 -9.25
CA ALA A 52 -4.48 -18.70 -9.18
C ALA A 52 -5.26 -18.52 -7.87
N GLY A 53 -4.58 -18.54 -6.72
CA GLY A 53 -5.17 -18.29 -5.42
C GLY A 53 -5.79 -16.89 -5.32
N GLY A 54 -5.06 -15.84 -5.74
CA GLY A 54 -5.56 -14.46 -5.75
C GLY A 54 -6.79 -14.27 -6.65
N VAL A 55 -6.78 -14.84 -7.86
CA VAL A 55 -7.92 -14.79 -8.80
C VAL A 55 -9.14 -15.50 -8.21
N LEU A 56 -8.95 -16.68 -7.60
CA LEU A 56 -10.04 -17.42 -6.98
C LEU A 56 -10.62 -16.68 -5.77
N ILE A 57 -9.78 -16.18 -4.85
CA ILE A 57 -10.23 -15.37 -3.70
C ILE A 57 -11.02 -14.15 -4.15
N GLY A 58 -10.58 -13.49 -5.21
CA GLY A 58 -11.24 -12.32 -5.78
C GLY A 58 -12.63 -12.67 -6.33
N LEU A 59 -12.68 -13.58 -7.30
CA LEU A 59 -13.92 -13.91 -8.02
C LEU A 59 -14.90 -14.71 -7.15
N ALA A 60 -14.44 -15.73 -6.41
CA ALA A 60 -15.31 -16.50 -5.51
C ALA A 60 -15.82 -15.64 -4.35
N GLY A 61 -14.98 -14.72 -3.85
CA GLY A 61 -15.33 -13.79 -2.77
C GLY A 61 -16.25 -12.64 -3.18
N CYS A 62 -16.62 -12.50 -4.47
CA CYS A 62 -17.61 -11.54 -4.94
C CYS A 62 -19.03 -12.14 -4.89
N PRO A 63 -19.92 -11.77 -3.96
CA PRO A 63 -21.22 -12.43 -3.77
C PRO A 63 -22.20 -12.34 -4.97
N ARG A 64 -21.89 -11.51 -5.97
CA ARG A 64 -22.74 -11.27 -7.16
C ARG A 64 -22.17 -11.86 -8.44
N VAL A 65 -21.00 -12.46 -8.38
CA VAL A 65 -20.48 -13.27 -9.49
C VAL A 65 -21.18 -14.63 -9.43
N PRO A 66 -21.92 -15.07 -10.47
CA PRO A 66 -22.68 -16.31 -10.43
C PRO A 66 -21.80 -17.55 -10.20
N ASP A 67 -22.34 -18.55 -9.53
CA ASP A 67 -21.66 -19.84 -9.32
C ASP A 67 -21.27 -20.52 -10.64
N SER A 68 -22.10 -20.40 -11.68
CA SER A 68 -21.80 -20.90 -13.02
C SER A 68 -20.54 -20.28 -13.64
N LEU A 69 -20.17 -19.05 -13.24
CA LEU A 69 -18.95 -18.41 -13.69
C LEU A 69 -17.73 -18.86 -12.87
N VAL A 70 -17.90 -19.12 -11.57
CA VAL A 70 -16.81 -19.45 -10.65
C VAL A 70 -16.49 -20.95 -10.63
N ALA A 71 -17.47 -21.83 -10.85
CA ALA A 71 -17.30 -23.28 -10.77
C ALA A 71 -16.19 -23.83 -11.69
N PRO A 72 -16.02 -23.39 -12.95
CA PRO A 72 -14.90 -23.82 -13.78
C PRO A 72 -13.53 -23.44 -13.18
N LEU A 73 -13.43 -22.26 -12.56
CA LEU A 73 -12.21 -21.82 -11.89
C LEU A 73 -11.93 -22.65 -10.63
N VAL A 74 -12.96 -22.96 -9.83
CA VAL A 74 -12.81 -23.82 -8.64
C VAL A 74 -12.27 -25.19 -9.04
N ARG A 75 -12.83 -25.81 -10.08
CA ARG A 75 -12.33 -27.10 -10.60
C ARG A 75 -10.90 -27.01 -11.10
N LEU A 76 -10.56 -25.96 -11.88
CA LEU A 76 -9.19 -25.75 -12.36
C LEU A 76 -8.20 -25.59 -11.21
N VAL A 77 -8.51 -24.72 -10.24
CA VAL A 77 -7.61 -24.43 -9.11
C VAL A 77 -7.50 -25.64 -8.18
N SER A 78 -8.59 -26.37 -7.95
CA SER A 78 -8.55 -27.65 -7.22
C SER A 78 -7.64 -28.67 -7.94
N ALA A 79 -7.64 -28.70 -9.28
CA ALA A 79 -6.75 -29.56 -10.06
C ALA A 79 -5.27 -29.15 -10.00
N LEU A 80 -4.92 -27.97 -9.48
CA LEU A 80 -3.52 -27.57 -9.24
C LEU A 80 -2.93 -28.23 -7.99
N VAL A 81 -3.77 -28.81 -7.14
CA VAL A 81 -3.38 -29.48 -5.90
C VAL A 81 -3.23 -30.97 -6.16
N ASP A 82 -2.07 -31.52 -5.84
CA ASP A 82 -1.82 -32.96 -5.93
C ASP A 82 -2.29 -33.71 -4.66
N ASP A 83 -2.12 -35.04 -4.66
CA ASP A 83 -2.58 -35.91 -3.58
C ASP A 83 -1.81 -35.72 -2.26
N THR A 84 -0.68 -34.99 -2.28
CA THR A 84 0.11 -34.60 -1.11
C THR A 84 -0.21 -33.18 -0.61
N GLY A 85 -1.12 -32.50 -1.31
CA GLY A 85 -1.48 -31.10 -1.06
C GLY A 85 -0.48 -30.12 -1.64
N GLN A 86 0.58 -30.59 -2.30
CA GLN A 86 1.52 -29.70 -2.98
C GLN A 86 0.79 -29.06 -4.17
N VAL A 87 1.04 -27.78 -4.33
CA VAL A 87 0.44 -26.99 -5.41
C VAL A 87 1.41 -26.94 -6.58
N ARG A 88 0.86 -27.01 -7.80
CA ARG A 88 1.62 -26.90 -9.05
C ARG A 88 2.60 -25.71 -9.00
N PRO A 89 3.89 -25.94 -9.32
CA PRO A 89 4.89 -24.87 -9.39
C PRO A 89 4.67 -23.95 -10.60
N HIS A 90 5.31 -22.78 -10.59
CA HIS A 90 5.38 -21.89 -11.75
C HIS A 90 6.01 -22.61 -12.96
N ASP A 91 5.65 -22.19 -14.17
CA ASP A 91 6.29 -22.70 -15.39
C ASP A 91 7.80 -22.40 -15.36
N GLY A 92 8.64 -23.42 -15.64
CA GLY A 92 10.10 -23.28 -15.77
C GLY A 92 10.92 -23.52 -14.50
N ASP A 93 10.31 -23.68 -13.31
CA ASP A 93 11.06 -23.93 -12.07
C ASP A 93 10.39 -24.97 -11.16
N ARG A 94 10.85 -26.22 -11.25
CA ARG A 94 10.36 -27.34 -10.42
C ARG A 94 10.82 -27.29 -8.96
N ARG A 95 11.82 -26.47 -8.62
CA ARG A 95 12.40 -26.42 -7.26
C ARG A 95 11.77 -25.36 -6.36
N ASN A 96 10.86 -24.55 -6.89
CA ASN A 96 10.45 -23.28 -6.28
C ASN A 96 8.93 -23.13 -6.14
N GLY A 97 8.20 -24.25 -6.25
CA GLY A 97 6.74 -24.33 -6.14
C GLY A 97 6.19 -24.24 -4.72
N ASP A 98 7.02 -24.49 -3.71
CA ASP A 98 6.59 -24.53 -2.31
C ASP A 98 6.53 -23.14 -1.71
N SER A 99 5.36 -22.51 -1.86
CA SER A 99 5.04 -21.27 -1.16
C SER A 99 3.78 -21.44 -0.34
N THR A 100 3.94 -21.33 0.99
CA THR A 100 2.82 -21.34 1.95
C THR A 100 1.77 -20.28 1.59
N TRP A 101 2.20 -19.17 0.99
CA TRP A 101 1.34 -18.10 0.52
C TRP A 101 0.40 -18.55 -0.58
N ALA A 102 0.93 -19.19 -1.63
CA ALA A 102 0.12 -19.68 -2.74
C ALA A 102 -0.83 -20.80 -2.26
N GLU A 103 -0.33 -21.73 -1.47
CA GLU A 103 -1.11 -22.83 -0.89
C GLU A 103 -2.27 -22.30 -0.03
N ALA A 104 -2.01 -21.34 0.85
CA ALA A 104 -3.03 -20.75 1.71
C ALA A 104 -4.04 -19.91 0.94
N GLN A 105 -3.62 -19.18 -0.10
CA GLN A 105 -4.54 -18.44 -0.96
C GLN A 105 -5.47 -19.38 -1.72
N ILE A 106 -4.94 -20.50 -2.23
CA ILE A 106 -5.75 -21.54 -2.88
C ILE A 106 -6.75 -22.13 -1.90
N LEU A 107 -6.31 -22.55 -0.71
CA LEU A 107 -7.20 -23.10 0.31
C LEU A 107 -8.31 -22.10 0.68
N LEU A 108 -7.97 -20.84 0.95
CA LEU A 108 -8.95 -19.81 1.27
C LEU A 108 -9.94 -19.56 0.11
N GLY A 109 -9.45 -19.57 -1.12
CA GLY A 109 -10.26 -19.44 -2.33
C GLY A 109 -11.26 -20.57 -2.49
N LEU A 110 -10.82 -21.82 -2.32
CA LEU A 110 -11.66 -23.02 -2.36
C LEU A 110 -12.75 -22.98 -1.27
N LEU A 111 -12.38 -22.57 -0.05
CA LEU A 111 -13.30 -22.44 1.08
C LEU A 111 -14.28 -21.25 0.97
N SER A 112 -14.10 -20.35 -0.02
CA SER A 112 -14.97 -19.18 -0.19
C SER A 112 -16.33 -19.53 -0.78
N ARG A 113 -16.45 -20.66 -1.50
CA ARG A 113 -17.72 -21.21 -2.04
C ARG A 113 -17.76 -22.72 -1.86
N PRO A 114 -18.00 -23.20 -0.63
CA PRO A 114 -17.93 -24.63 -0.33
C PRO A 114 -18.94 -25.46 -1.12
N ASN A 115 -20.05 -24.86 -1.57
CA ASN A 115 -21.05 -25.51 -2.42
C ASN A 115 -20.56 -25.86 -3.83
N LEU A 116 -19.38 -25.38 -4.24
CA LEU A 116 -18.76 -25.67 -5.55
C LEU A 116 -17.60 -26.66 -5.45
N LEU A 117 -17.32 -27.20 -4.26
CA LEU A 117 -16.23 -28.14 -4.05
C LEU A 117 -16.70 -29.56 -4.36
N ASP A 118 -16.14 -30.13 -5.42
CA ASP A 118 -16.42 -31.51 -5.83
C ASP A 118 -15.54 -32.54 -5.08
N ASP A 119 -14.39 -32.10 -4.53
CA ASP A 119 -13.38 -32.95 -3.90
C ASP A 119 -12.92 -32.37 -2.55
N LEU A 120 -13.53 -32.86 -1.46
CA LEU A 120 -13.17 -32.47 -0.10
C LEU A 120 -11.85 -33.08 0.37
N ALA A 121 -11.36 -34.15 -0.28
CA ALA A 121 -10.09 -34.77 0.11
C ALA A 121 -8.92 -33.82 -0.15
N LYS A 122 -8.92 -33.12 -1.30
CA LYS A 122 -7.91 -32.08 -1.60
C LYS A 122 -7.87 -30.96 -0.57
N VAL A 123 -9.04 -30.55 -0.08
CA VAL A 123 -9.14 -29.53 0.98
C VAL A 123 -8.53 -30.04 2.28
N ALA A 124 -8.83 -31.28 2.66
CA ALA A 124 -8.28 -31.90 3.86
C ALA A 124 -6.74 -32.00 3.80
N VAL A 125 -6.19 -32.47 2.67
CA VAL A 125 -4.74 -32.60 2.50
C VAL A 125 -4.05 -31.23 2.50
N LEU A 126 -4.65 -30.20 1.88
CA LEU A 126 -4.12 -28.83 1.97
C LEU A 126 -4.11 -28.27 3.40
N ILE A 127 -5.15 -28.55 4.19
CA ILE A 127 -5.21 -28.15 5.61
C ILE A 127 -4.06 -28.81 6.37
N ASP A 128 -3.86 -30.11 6.20
CA ASP A 128 -2.81 -30.85 6.90
C ASP A 128 -1.40 -30.39 6.47
N ARG A 129 -1.20 -30.15 5.18
CA ARG A 129 0.04 -29.60 4.63
C ARG A 129 0.33 -28.21 5.19
N LEU A 130 -0.59 -27.26 5.09
CA LEU A 130 -0.39 -25.91 5.64
C LEU A 130 -0.12 -25.94 7.14
N THR A 131 -0.83 -26.79 7.87
CA THR A 131 -0.60 -26.98 9.30
C THR A 131 0.80 -27.55 9.58
N SER A 132 1.34 -28.41 8.71
CA SER A 132 2.71 -28.93 8.84
C SER A 132 3.81 -27.92 8.52
N LEU A 133 3.48 -26.88 7.74
CA LEU A 133 4.41 -25.82 7.34
C LEU A 133 4.43 -24.63 8.31
N GLN A 134 3.68 -24.70 9.43
CA GLN A 134 3.72 -23.66 10.45
C GLN A 134 5.09 -23.65 11.13
N HIS A 135 5.66 -22.46 11.30
CA HIS A 135 6.89 -22.26 12.06
C HIS A 135 6.61 -22.40 13.57
N ASP A 136 7.60 -22.84 14.36
CA ASP A 136 7.47 -23.04 15.81
C ASP A 136 7.03 -21.78 16.58
N ALA A 137 7.34 -20.62 16.02
CA ALA A 137 6.89 -19.32 16.55
C ALA A 137 5.37 -19.09 16.43
N GLY A 138 4.64 -19.95 15.69
CA GLY A 138 3.19 -19.89 15.48
C GLY A 138 2.73 -19.17 14.20
N GLY A 139 3.64 -18.57 13.45
CA GLY A 139 3.34 -17.96 12.15
C GLY A 139 3.78 -18.84 10.96
N TRP A 140 3.63 -18.32 9.74
CA TRP A 140 4.12 -18.99 8.53
C TRP A 140 5.18 -18.13 7.83
N PRO A 141 6.28 -18.74 7.36
CA PRO A 141 7.21 -18.10 6.45
C PRO A 141 6.71 -18.22 5.01
N LEU A 142 7.23 -17.43 4.07
CA LEU A 142 6.87 -17.56 2.65
C LEU A 142 7.25 -18.94 2.07
N ARG A 143 8.39 -19.48 2.53
CA ARG A 143 8.93 -20.79 2.16
C ARG A 143 9.54 -21.45 3.40
N THR A 144 9.64 -22.77 3.38
CA THR A 144 10.29 -23.55 4.45
C THR A 144 11.70 -23.03 4.71
N GLY A 145 12.05 -22.86 5.99
CA GLY A 145 13.35 -22.34 6.43
C GLY A 145 13.45 -20.81 6.49
N GLY A 146 12.44 -20.07 6.03
CA GLY A 146 12.35 -18.62 6.25
C GLY A 146 11.74 -18.24 7.59
N ASP A 147 11.76 -16.93 7.88
CA ASP A 147 11.13 -16.38 9.08
C ASP A 147 9.62 -16.11 8.88
N PRO A 148 8.79 -16.39 9.90
CA PRO A 148 7.37 -16.06 9.83
C PRO A 148 7.14 -14.56 10.03
N THR A 149 6.25 -13.99 9.21
CA THR A 149 5.81 -12.59 9.33
C THR A 149 4.28 -12.50 9.40
N PRO A 150 3.70 -11.41 9.93
CA PRO A 150 2.26 -11.18 9.84
C PRO A 150 1.74 -11.20 8.41
N THR A 151 2.54 -10.69 7.46
CA THR A 151 2.24 -10.78 6.03
C THR A 151 1.98 -12.23 5.67
N PHE A 152 2.99 -13.10 5.76
CA PHE A 152 2.88 -14.51 5.31
C PHE A 152 1.95 -15.39 6.16
N THR A 153 1.66 -14.96 7.39
CA THR A 153 0.70 -15.61 8.29
C THR A 153 -0.75 -15.27 7.95
N PHE A 154 -1.01 -14.16 7.24
CA PHE A 154 -2.36 -13.66 6.97
C PHE A 154 -3.27 -14.70 6.29
N TYR A 155 -2.87 -15.20 5.12
CA TYR A 155 -3.69 -16.17 4.38
C TYR A 155 -3.84 -17.52 5.09
N PRO A 156 -2.78 -18.14 5.66
CA PRO A 156 -2.93 -19.37 6.44
C PRO A 156 -3.92 -19.22 7.60
N ALA A 157 -3.81 -18.13 8.37
CA ALA A 157 -4.71 -17.84 9.48
C ALA A 157 -6.17 -17.75 9.03
N LEU A 158 -6.44 -17.01 7.95
CA LEU A 158 -7.79 -16.87 7.39
C LEU A 158 -8.34 -18.19 6.84
N ALA A 159 -7.50 -18.96 6.14
CA ALA A 159 -7.87 -20.23 5.54
C ALA A 159 -8.24 -21.26 6.61
N LEU A 160 -7.38 -21.46 7.61
CA LEU A 160 -7.61 -22.40 8.71
C LEU A 160 -8.82 -21.98 9.57
N ALA A 161 -8.98 -20.67 9.83
CA ALA A 161 -10.15 -20.18 10.55
C ALA A 161 -11.45 -20.40 9.76
N GLN A 162 -11.42 -20.21 8.44
CA GLN A 162 -12.57 -20.48 7.58
C GLN A 162 -12.89 -21.98 7.52
N ALA A 163 -11.86 -22.83 7.42
CA ALA A 163 -12.02 -24.28 7.44
C ALA A 163 -12.66 -24.74 8.76
N ALA A 164 -12.20 -24.21 9.90
CA ALA A 164 -12.78 -24.47 11.21
C ALA A 164 -14.27 -24.10 11.28
N ARG A 165 -14.66 -22.92 10.79
CA ARG A 165 -16.08 -22.49 10.74
C ARG A 165 -16.97 -23.39 9.88
N LEU A 166 -16.39 -24.01 8.85
CA LEU A 166 -17.08 -24.96 7.98
C LEU A 166 -17.09 -26.39 8.54
N GLY A 167 -16.53 -26.61 9.73
CA GLY A 167 -16.39 -27.95 10.31
C GLY A 167 -15.29 -28.81 9.68
N LEU A 168 -14.44 -28.22 8.84
CA LEU A 168 -13.33 -28.88 8.15
C LEU A 168 -12.02 -28.62 8.91
N HIS A 169 -11.85 -29.23 10.09
CA HIS A 169 -10.64 -29.02 10.89
C HIS A 169 -10.18 -30.29 11.60
N THR A 170 -8.87 -30.40 11.76
CA THR A 170 -8.22 -31.44 12.56
C THR A 170 -7.80 -30.88 13.92
N ALA A 171 -7.52 -31.76 14.89
CA ALA A 171 -6.96 -31.33 16.18
C ALA A 171 -5.64 -30.54 16.00
N LYS A 172 -4.84 -30.93 14.99
CA LYS A 172 -3.60 -30.24 14.61
C LYS A 172 -3.88 -28.83 14.10
N ALA A 173 -4.87 -28.65 13.22
CA ALA A 173 -5.27 -27.33 12.71
C ALA A 173 -5.77 -26.40 13.83
N VAL A 174 -6.51 -26.93 14.81
CA VAL A 174 -6.95 -26.18 15.98
C VAL A 174 -5.76 -25.74 16.85
N ALA A 175 -4.79 -26.64 17.07
CA ALA A 175 -3.56 -26.29 17.79
C ALA A 175 -2.75 -25.21 17.05
N ALA A 176 -2.64 -25.31 15.73
CA ALA A 176 -1.97 -24.30 14.90
C ALA A 176 -2.66 -22.93 14.98
N LEU A 177 -4.00 -22.88 14.96
CA LEU A 177 -4.74 -21.63 15.16
C LEU A 177 -4.43 -20.98 16.52
N ARG A 178 -4.35 -21.76 17.60
CA ARG A 178 -3.96 -21.24 18.93
C ARG A 178 -2.53 -20.69 18.94
N ALA A 179 -1.58 -21.38 18.31
CA ALA A 179 -0.21 -20.89 18.18
C ALA A 179 -0.16 -19.59 17.36
N THR A 180 -0.99 -19.48 16.33
CA THR A 180 -1.14 -18.29 15.49
C THR A 180 -1.63 -17.09 16.29
N GLU A 181 -2.60 -17.27 17.19
CA GLU A 181 -3.07 -16.19 18.06
C GLU A 181 -1.94 -15.60 18.90
N GLY A 182 -1.12 -16.47 19.53
CA GLY A 182 0.04 -16.03 20.30
C GLY A 182 1.10 -15.33 19.45
N PHE A 183 1.34 -15.80 18.23
CA PHE A 183 2.23 -15.14 17.28
C PHE A 183 1.74 -13.73 16.92
N LEU A 184 0.49 -13.60 16.48
CA LEU A 184 -0.08 -12.32 16.04
C LEU A 184 -0.14 -11.29 17.16
N ASP A 185 -0.47 -11.68 18.39
CA ASP A 185 -0.52 -10.76 19.52
C ASP A 185 0.87 -10.21 19.90
N ARG A 186 1.92 -11.06 19.82
CA ARG A 186 3.31 -10.61 19.98
C ARG A 186 3.72 -9.62 18.88
N GLN A 187 3.36 -9.90 17.63
CA GLN A 187 3.67 -9.01 16.50
C GLN A 187 2.95 -7.67 16.64
N LEU A 188 1.70 -7.64 17.09
CA LEU A 188 0.94 -6.40 17.32
C LEU A 188 1.55 -5.49 18.40
N SER A 189 2.30 -6.08 19.33
CA SER A 189 2.99 -5.38 20.43
C SER A 189 4.44 -5.00 20.09
N SER A 190 4.98 -5.50 18.97
CA SER A 190 6.37 -5.26 18.56
C SER A 190 6.51 -3.93 17.82
N ALA A 191 7.52 -3.14 18.21
CA ALA A 191 7.88 -1.89 17.53
C ALA A 191 8.47 -2.11 16.12
N ALA A 192 8.94 -3.34 15.82
CA ALA A 192 9.49 -3.68 14.50
C ALA A 192 8.39 -3.97 13.46
N THR A 193 7.15 -4.19 13.90
CA THR A 193 6.04 -4.53 13.01
C THR A 193 5.50 -3.28 12.33
N CYS A 194 5.60 -3.24 11.00
CA CYS A 194 5.10 -2.13 10.21
C CYS A 194 3.57 -2.00 10.27
N LEU A 195 3.03 -0.85 9.86
CA LEU A 195 1.62 -0.54 10.02
C LEU A 195 0.72 -1.49 9.21
N GLU A 196 1.11 -1.84 7.99
CA GLU A 196 0.40 -2.78 7.13
C GLU A 196 0.31 -4.15 7.79
N GLU A 197 1.41 -4.61 8.39
CA GLU A 197 1.45 -5.89 9.10
C GLU A 197 0.63 -5.89 10.38
N ARG A 198 0.55 -4.76 11.08
CA ARG A 198 -0.37 -4.60 12.23
C ARG A 198 -1.83 -4.68 11.77
N ILE A 199 -2.19 -4.13 10.61
CA ILE A 199 -3.53 -4.26 10.03
C ILE A 199 -3.85 -5.73 9.74
N LEU A 200 -2.95 -6.41 9.01
CA LEU A 200 -3.12 -7.82 8.66
C LEU A 200 -3.20 -8.70 9.92
N ALA A 201 -2.32 -8.49 10.89
CA ALA A 201 -2.27 -9.24 12.14
C ALA A 201 -3.56 -9.08 12.94
N GLN A 202 -4.02 -7.85 13.14
CA GLN A 202 -5.25 -7.58 13.90
C GLN A 202 -6.47 -8.17 13.19
N PHE A 203 -6.56 -8.04 11.87
CA PHE A 203 -7.67 -8.59 11.09
C PHE A 203 -7.72 -10.13 11.12
N ALA A 204 -6.56 -10.78 11.06
CA ALA A 204 -6.43 -12.22 11.17
C ALA A 204 -6.75 -12.71 12.59
N LEU A 205 -6.24 -12.02 13.62
CA LEU A 205 -6.47 -12.36 15.03
C LEU A 205 -7.96 -12.37 15.40
N GLU A 206 -8.72 -11.37 14.94
CA GLU A 206 -10.19 -11.29 15.12
C GLU A 206 -10.96 -12.45 14.47
N ARG A 207 -10.32 -13.19 13.57
CA ARG A 207 -10.93 -14.31 12.85
C ARG A 207 -10.48 -15.66 13.38
N THR A 208 -9.29 -15.76 13.94
CA THR A 208 -8.77 -16.98 14.55
C THR A 208 -9.30 -17.16 15.97
N SER A 209 -9.40 -16.07 16.74
CA SER A 209 -9.78 -16.11 18.15
C SER A 209 -11.27 -15.84 18.37
N ALA A 210 -11.95 -16.77 19.04
CA ALA A 210 -13.34 -16.59 19.47
C ALA A 210 -13.49 -15.58 20.63
N SER A 211 -12.39 -15.22 21.32
CA SER A 211 -12.38 -14.42 22.55
C SER A 211 -11.96 -12.95 22.35
N THR A 212 -11.52 -12.56 21.15
CA THR A 212 -10.98 -11.20 20.89
C THR A 212 -12.01 -10.16 20.47
N THR A 213 -13.31 -10.43 20.53
CA THR A 213 -14.36 -9.46 20.16
C THR A 213 -14.65 -8.39 21.23
N GLY A 214 -13.71 -8.12 22.14
CA GLY A 214 -13.86 -7.21 23.28
C GLY A 214 -13.33 -5.78 23.08
N SER A 215 -13.41 -4.97 24.15
CA SER A 215 -12.98 -3.57 24.18
C SER A 215 -11.50 -3.35 23.83
N ALA A 216 -10.63 -4.31 24.16
CA ALA A 216 -9.19 -4.26 23.83
C ALA A 216 -8.94 -4.30 22.31
N SER A 217 -9.68 -5.13 21.58
CA SER A 217 -9.62 -5.21 20.12
C SER A 217 -10.10 -3.91 19.48
N ALA A 218 -11.22 -3.37 19.96
CA ALA A 218 -11.72 -2.07 19.50
C ALA A 218 -10.70 -0.93 19.71
N ARG A 219 -10.03 -0.90 20.88
CA ARG A 219 -8.97 0.07 21.17
C ARG A 219 -7.79 -0.07 20.20
N ARG A 220 -7.31 -1.29 19.98
CA ARG A 220 -6.19 -1.56 19.07
C ARG A 220 -6.52 -1.16 17.62
N ARG A 221 -7.75 -1.42 17.16
CA ARG A 221 -8.22 -0.93 15.85
C ARG A 221 -8.16 0.59 15.74
N ALA A 222 -8.62 1.29 16.77
CA ALA A 222 -8.60 2.75 16.79
C ALA A 222 -7.16 3.31 16.75
N GLU A 223 -6.24 2.71 17.51
CA GLU A 223 -4.81 3.08 17.50
C GLU A 223 -4.15 2.85 16.13
N ILE A 224 -4.43 1.70 15.49
CA ILE A 224 -3.93 1.40 14.15
C ILE A 224 -4.51 2.41 13.14
N LEU A 225 -5.81 2.67 13.17
CA LEU A 225 -6.45 3.64 12.27
C LEU A 225 -5.89 5.06 12.45
N ALA A 226 -5.67 5.50 13.69
CA ALA A 226 -5.06 6.80 13.97
C ALA A 226 -3.64 6.89 13.39
N SER A 227 -2.93 5.77 13.32
CA SER A 227 -1.59 5.69 12.73
C SER A 227 -1.60 5.67 11.19
N CYS A 228 -2.76 5.41 10.55
CA CYS A 228 -2.88 5.33 9.09
C CYS A 228 -2.99 6.70 8.42
N TRP A 229 -3.22 7.79 9.17
CA TRP A 229 -3.52 9.09 8.59
C TRP A 229 -2.75 10.22 9.24
N ASN A 230 -2.28 11.15 8.42
CA ASN A 230 -1.70 12.42 8.85
C ASN A 230 -2.32 13.57 8.05
N ALA A 231 -2.74 14.64 8.72
CA ALA A 231 -3.46 15.75 8.08
C ALA A 231 -2.64 16.50 7.02
N GLN A 232 -1.30 16.43 7.08
CA GLN A 232 -0.38 17.08 6.15
C GLN A 232 0.15 16.11 5.07
N ALA A 233 0.23 14.82 5.38
CA ALA A 233 0.81 13.81 4.50
C ALA A 233 -0.20 12.84 3.88
N GLY A 234 -1.46 12.86 4.32
CA GLY A 234 -2.50 11.96 3.86
C GLY A 234 -2.36 10.55 4.44
N LEU A 235 -2.60 9.56 3.59
CA LEU A 235 -2.55 8.15 3.94
C LEU A 235 -1.10 7.67 4.14
N LEU A 236 -0.86 6.96 5.24
CA LEU A 236 0.45 6.47 5.68
C LEU A 236 0.59 4.95 5.54
N LEU A 237 0.11 4.43 4.42
CA LEU A 237 0.25 3.03 4.07
C LEU A 237 1.02 2.94 2.76
N ASP A 238 1.77 1.87 2.57
CA ASP A 238 2.58 1.63 1.38
C ASP A 238 2.35 0.20 0.82
N ASP A 239 2.65 0.03 -0.47
CA ASP A 239 2.80 -1.30 -1.06
C ASP A 239 4.04 -1.97 -0.44
N ARG A 240 3.90 -3.21 0.05
CA ARG A 240 5.03 -3.95 0.64
C ARG A 240 5.60 -4.92 -0.38
N GLN A 241 6.73 -4.56 -0.97
CA GLN A 241 7.56 -5.52 -1.70
C GLN A 241 8.29 -6.42 -0.70
N VAL A 242 8.15 -7.73 -0.89
CA VAL A 242 8.95 -8.73 -0.19
C VAL A 242 9.93 -9.32 -1.20
N THR A 243 11.12 -8.71 -1.25
CA THR A 243 12.26 -9.20 -2.03
C THR A 243 12.96 -10.31 -1.28
N ILE A 244 13.02 -11.51 -1.86
CA ILE A 244 13.91 -12.56 -1.39
C ILE A 244 15.20 -12.48 -2.23
N TYR A 245 16.34 -12.29 -1.56
CA TYR A 245 17.64 -12.11 -2.20
C TYR A 245 18.22 -13.40 -2.82
N ASP A 246 17.60 -14.56 -2.57
CA ASP A 246 18.00 -15.85 -3.12
C ASP A 246 16.96 -16.39 -4.13
N GLN A 247 17.19 -16.12 -5.43
CA GLN A 247 16.77 -16.90 -6.63
C GLN A 247 15.28 -17.34 -6.82
N PRO A 248 14.65 -17.14 -8.00
CA PRO A 248 14.69 -16.04 -8.95
C PRO A 248 13.54 -15.02 -8.73
N VAL A 249 13.81 -13.76 -9.11
CA VAL A 249 13.04 -12.54 -9.53
C VAL A 249 11.54 -12.31 -9.17
N TRP A 250 10.83 -13.25 -8.56
CA TRP A 250 9.40 -13.11 -8.25
C TRP A 250 9.21 -12.55 -6.86
N HIS A 251 8.76 -11.31 -6.81
CA HIS A 251 8.51 -10.57 -5.58
C HIS A 251 7.05 -10.74 -5.17
N SER A 252 6.81 -11.16 -3.92
CA SER A 252 5.48 -11.04 -3.33
C SER A 252 5.26 -9.59 -2.97
N ILE A 253 4.19 -8.98 -3.46
CA ILE A 253 3.85 -7.59 -3.19
C ILE A 253 2.46 -7.51 -2.57
N THR A 254 2.33 -6.78 -1.46
CA THR A 254 1.02 -6.33 -1.00
C THR A 254 0.63 -5.08 -1.77
N TRP A 255 -0.64 -4.99 -2.15
CA TRP A 255 -1.17 -3.83 -2.83
C TRP A 255 -2.06 -3.04 -1.86
N ARG A 256 -1.61 -1.85 -1.49
CA ARG A 256 -2.20 -0.98 -0.48
C ARG A 256 -3.72 -0.82 -0.60
N PRO A 257 -4.31 -0.58 -1.79
CA PRO A 257 -5.76 -0.39 -1.90
C PRO A 257 -6.57 -1.59 -1.40
N LEU A 258 -6.01 -2.81 -1.44
CA LEU A 258 -6.67 -4.01 -0.95
C LEU A 258 -6.79 -4.06 0.58
N LEU A 259 -6.01 -3.27 1.32
CA LEU A 259 -6.16 -3.15 2.79
C LEU A 259 -7.53 -2.61 3.17
N TYR A 260 -8.27 -1.98 2.25
CA TYR A 260 -9.67 -1.63 2.45
C TYR A 260 -10.52 -2.83 2.91
N LEU A 261 -10.27 -4.03 2.36
CA LEU A 261 -10.99 -5.24 2.77
C LEU A 261 -10.78 -5.59 4.25
N CYS A 262 -9.64 -5.19 4.83
CA CYS A 262 -9.36 -5.36 6.25
C CYS A 262 -10.01 -4.25 7.08
N LEU A 263 -9.90 -3.01 6.62
CA LEU A 263 -10.26 -1.80 7.37
C LEU A 263 -11.75 -1.44 7.32
N ARG A 264 -12.51 -1.97 6.35
CA ARG A 264 -13.91 -1.60 6.10
C ARG A 264 -14.88 -1.82 7.27
N THR A 265 -14.55 -2.69 8.22
CA THR A 265 -15.35 -2.88 9.44
C THR A 265 -14.85 -2.05 10.61
N TRP A 266 -13.72 -1.35 10.45
CA TRP A 266 -13.08 -0.55 11.50
C TRP A 266 -13.39 0.94 11.30
N THR A 267 -13.64 1.38 10.07
CA THR A 267 -13.86 2.79 9.72
C THR A 267 -14.96 2.95 8.67
N PRO A 268 -15.75 4.04 8.69
CA PRO A 268 -16.73 4.35 7.64
C PRO A 268 -16.08 4.51 6.25
N PRO A 269 -16.82 4.26 5.15
CA PRO A 269 -16.26 4.33 3.79
C PRO A 269 -15.78 5.73 3.39
N LEU A 270 -16.40 6.81 3.89
CA LEU A 270 -15.98 8.20 3.63
C LEU A 270 -15.05 8.79 4.70
N SER A 271 -14.50 7.97 5.59
CA SER A 271 -13.36 8.40 6.42
C SER A 271 -12.16 8.74 5.54
N PRO A 272 -11.16 9.51 6.03
CA PRO A 272 -9.99 9.82 5.21
C PRO A 272 -9.28 8.59 4.64
N VAL A 273 -9.08 7.57 5.48
CA VAL A 273 -8.47 6.29 5.08
C VAL A 273 -9.37 5.52 4.11
N GLY A 274 -10.67 5.40 4.41
CA GLY A 274 -11.63 4.69 3.55
C GLY A 274 -11.75 5.33 2.16
N THR A 275 -11.80 6.66 2.11
CA THR A 275 -11.94 7.42 0.87
C THR A 275 -10.72 7.25 -0.02
N VAL A 276 -9.51 7.42 0.52
CA VAL A 276 -8.27 7.33 -0.29
C VAL A 276 -8.05 5.91 -0.81
N LEU A 277 -8.26 4.88 0.02
CA LEU A 277 -8.15 3.49 -0.45
C LEU A 277 -9.22 3.15 -1.50
N GLY A 278 -10.46 3.63 -1.30
CA GLY A 278 -11.55 3.47 -2.28
C GLY A 278 -11.27 4.20 -3.60
N ALA A 279 -10.69 5.40 -3.52
CA ALA A 279 -10.23 6.18 -4.67
C ALA A 279 -9.14 5.44 -5.44
N GLU A 280 -8.11 4.94 -4.75
CA GLU A 280 -7.03 4.18 -5.39
C GLU A 280 -7.54 2.89 -6.05
N LEU A 281 -8.52 2.22 -5.45
CA LEU A 281 -9.21 1.09 -6.08
C LEU A 281 -9.94 1.51 -7.35
N ILE A 282 -10.57 2.67 -7.41
CA ILE A 282 -11.33 3.10 -8.60
C ILE A 282 -10.38 3.66 -9.67
N ASP A 283 -9.43 4.49 -9.29
CA ASP A 283 -8.53 5.20 -10.21
C ASP A 283 -7.46 4.27 -10.81
N SER A 284 -7.13 3.16 -10.15
CA SER A 284 -6.22 2.13 -10.70
C SER A 284 -6.90 1.20 -11.71
N PHE A 285 -8.21 1.34 -11.93
CA PHE A 285 -8.95 0.61 -12.95
C PHE A 285 -8.84 1.32 -14.30
N ASP A 286 -8.44 0.58 -15.33
CA ASP A 286 -8.44 1.07 -16.70
C ASP A 286 -9.64 0.45 -17.47
N PRO A 287 -10.62 1.26 -17.90
CA PRO A 287 -11.80 0.78 -18.62
C PRO A 287 -11.48 0.29 -20.04
N HIS A 288 -10.39 0.74 -20.68
CA HIS A 288 -10.01 0.29 -22.02
C HIS A 288 -9.51 -1.15 -22.02
N ILE A 289 -8.68 -1.50 -21.04
CA ILE A 289 -8.20 -2.89 -20.87
C ILE A 289 -9.11 -3.70 -19.95
N ARG A 290 -10.11 -3.08 -19.31
CA ARG A 290 -11.07 -3.71 -18.38
C ARG A 290 -10.37 -4.48 -17.26
N ALA A 291 -9.32 -3.89 -16.69
CA ALA A 291 -8.50 -4.51 -15.66
C ALA A 291 -7.85 -3.44 -14.77
N TRP A 292 -7.37 -3.87 -13.61
CA TRP A 292 -6.56 -3.03 -12.74
C TRP A 292 -5.10 -3.20 -13.09
N HIS A 293 -4.35 -2.11 -13.07
CA HIS A 293 -2.90 -2.18 -13.17
C HIS A 293 -2.32 -2.96 -11.98
N GLY A 294 -2.85 -2.75 -10.77
CA GLY A 294 -2.26 -3.32 -9.56
C GLY A 294 -1.08 -2.45 -9.09
N PRO A 295 -0.11 -3.02 -8.35
CA PRO A 295 1.03 -2.24 -7.85
C PRO A 295 1.88 -1.67 -8.99
N ALA A 296 2.07 -0.34 -8.96
CA ALA A 296 2.77 0.42 -10.01
C ALA A 296 4.21 -0.05 -10.20
N SER A 297 4.89 -0.46 -9.12
CA SER A 297 6.28 -0.93 -9.15
C SER A 297 6.49 -2.26 -9.88
N SER A 298 5.42 -2.96 -10.25
CA SER A 298 5.50 -4.31 -10.83
C SER A 298 4.82 -4.47 -12.19
N THR A 299 4.14 -3.43 -12.67
CA THR A 299 3.24 -3.55 -13.83
C THR A 299 3.71 -2.68 -15.00
N THR A 300 3.78 -3.29 -16.18
CA THR A 300 4.05 -2.61 -17.45
C THR A 300 2.95 -1.58 -17.73
N PRO A 301 3.29 -0.34 -18.11
CA PRO A 301 2.29 0.67 -18.50
C PRO A 301 1.29 0.13 -19.52
N GLY A 302 -0.01 0.39 -19.29
CA GLY A 302 -1.09 -0.08 -20.17
C GLY A 302 -1.44 -1.57 -20.04
N LYS A 303 -0.83 -2.32 -19.11
CA LYS A 303 -1.22 -3.70 -18.80
C LYS A 303 -1.94 -3.79 -17.46
N GLY A 304 -2.86 -4.74 -17.36
CA GLY A 304 -3.52 -5.11 -16.12
C GLY A 304 -2.97 -6.41 -15.55
N THR A 305 -3.18 -6.63 -14.26
CA THR A 305 -2.69 -7.82 -13.56
C THR A 305 -3.82 -8.77 -13.18
N SER A 306 -3.60 -10.09 -13.32
CA SER A 306 -4.62 -11.13 -13.11
C SER A 306 -5.15 -11.14 -11.68
N TRP A 307 -4.26 -11.38 -10.71
CA TRP A 307 -4.60 -11.44 -9.29
C TRP A 307 -5.12 -10.10 -8.74
N ALA A 308 -4.46 -8.98 -9.08
CA ALA A 308 -4.85 -7.69 -8.55
C ALA A 308 -6.21 -7.25 -9.11
N SER A 309 -6.49 -7.50 -10.39
CA SER A 309 -7.80 -7.23 -10.98
C SER A 309 -8.94 -7.99 -10.29
N ALA A 310 -8.73 -9.27 -9.96
CA ALA A 310 -9.75 -10.06 -9.28
C ALA A 310 -9.97 -9.62 -7.83
N LEU A 311 -8.89 -9.35 -7.09
CA LEU A 311 -8.97 -8.85 -5.72
C LEU A 311 -9.52 -7.41 -5.66
N ALA A 312 -9.16 -6.56 -6.62
CA ALA A 312 -9.71 -5.21 -6.77
C ALA A 312 -11.20 -5.25 -7.01
N LEU A 313 -11.67 -6.12 -7.92
CA LEU A 313 -13.09 -6.28 -8.19
C LEU A 313 -13.87 -6.61 -6.90
N ARG A 314 -13.31 -7.50 -6.07
CA ARG A 314 -13.86 -7.81 -4.75
C ARG A 314 -13.83 -6.61 -3.80
N ALA A 315 -12.73 -5.88 -3.75
CA ALA A 315 -12.56 -4.71 -2.89
C ALA A 315 -13.47 -3.53 -3.30
N THR A 316 -13.60 -3.26 -4.60
CA THR A 316 -14.48 -2.21 -5.14
C THR A 316 -15.94 -2.55 -4.95
N THR A 317 -16.35 -3.81 -5.18
CA THR A 317 -17.74 -4.23 -4.90
C THR A 317 -18.06 -4.20 -3.40
N ALA A 318 -17.06 -4.46 -2.56
CA ALA A 318 -17.13 -4.27 -1.12
C ALA A 318 -17.29 -2.79 -0.73
N PHE A 319 -16.49 -1.90 -1.30
CA PHE A 319 -16.55 -0.46 -1.06
C PHE A 319 -17.88 0.15 -1.50
N ALA A 320 -18.32 -0.18 -2.71
CA ALA A 320 -19.62 0.23 -3.26
C ALA A 320 -20.79 -0.19 -2.35
N ARG A 321 -20.74 -1.40 -1.78
CA ARG A 321 -21.73 -1.86 -0.81
C ARG A 321 -21.74 -1.00 0.45
N ASP A 322 -20.57 -0.66 0.96
CA ASP A 322 -20.46 0.09 2.22
C ASP A 322 -20.90 1.53 2.05
N LEU A 323 -20.52 2.19 0.94
CA LEU A 323 -21.04 3.50 0.56
C LEU A 323 -22.57 3.52 0.54
N ARG A 324 -23.18 2.56 -0.17
CA ARG A 324 -24.64 2.46 -0.25
C ARG A 324 -25.31 2.20 1.09
N ARG A 325 -24.74 1.29 1.90
CA ARG A 325 -25.27 0.99 3.25
C ARG A 325 -25.19 2.20 4.17
N ALA A 326 -24.19 3.06 3.97
CA ALA A 326 -24.05 4.33 4.66
C ALA A 326 -24.89 5.47 4.04
N GLY A 327 -25.62 5.21 2.95
CA GLY A 327 -26.48 6.21 2.30
C GLY A 327 -25.74 7.19 1.38
N HIS A 328 -24.50 6.90 1.00
CA HIS A 328 -23.69 7.78 0.17
C HIS A 328 -23.86 7.51 -1.33
N THR A 329 -23.84 8.59 -2.11
CA THR A 329 -23.86 8.60 -3.57
C THR A 329 -22.45 8.59 -4.15
N ALA A 330 -22.33 8.28 -5.45
CA ALA A 330 -21.05 8.36 -6.15
C ALA A 330 -20.54 9.81 -6.20
N ALA A 331 -21.44 10.80 -6.37
CA ALA A 331 -21.10 12.21 -6.38
C ALA A 331 -20.48 12.68 -5.05
N GLU A 332 -21.07 12.33 -3.91
CA GLU A 332 -20.52 12.64 -2.59
C GLU A 332 -19.14 12.00 -2.38
N PHE A 333 -18.98 10.74 -2.82
CA PHE A 333 -17.68 10.09 -2.80
C PHE A 333 -16.65 10.86 -3.66
N ARG A 334 -17.00 11.28 -4.88
CA ARG A 334 -16.09 12.03 -5.76
C ARG A 334 -15.69 13.39 -5.17
N VAL A 335 -16.62 14.09 -4.52
CA VAL A 335 -16.31 15.34 -3.79
C VAL A 335 -15.32 15.05 -2.66
N ARG A 336 -15.61 14.04 -1.85
CA ARG A 336 -14.75 13.66 -0.72
C ARG A 336 -13.36 13.18 -1.16
N GLN A 337 -13.29 12.45 -2.27
CA GLN A 337 -12.05 12.05 -2.92
C GLN A 337 -11.26 13.30 -3.29
N ALA A 338 -11.85 14.22 -4.04
CA ALA A 338 -11.18 15.45 -4.46
C ALA A 338 -10.66 16.26 -3.27
N GLU A 339 -11.41 16.40 -2.18
CA GLU A 339 -10.96 17.09 -0.96
C GLU A 339 -9.69 16.48 -0.34
N LEU A 340 -9.56 15.16 -0.38
CA LEU A 340 -8.50 14.42 0.32
C LEU A 340 -7.31 14.08 -0.56
N THR A 341 -7.50 13.96 -1.87
CA THR A 341 -6.42 13.66 -2.83
C THR A 341 -5.86 14.89 -3.50
N THR A 342 -6.54 16.05 -3.42
CA THR A 342 -5.97 17.32 -3.88
C THR A 342 -4.79 17.68 -2.99
N PRO A 343 -3.56 17.74 -3.53
CA PRO A 343 -2.41 18.06 -2.71
C PRO A 343 -2.56 19.47 -2.14
N LYS A 344 -2.43 19.61 -0.80
CA LYS A 344 -2.45 20.92 -0.14
C LYS A 344 -1.36 21.88 -0.67
N TYR A 345 -0.26 21.31 -1.15
CA TYR A 345 0.87 22.02 -1.74
C TYR A 345 1.07 21.51 -3.17
N GLY A 346 1.33 22.41 -4.11
CA GLY A 346 1.72 22.06 -5.48
C GLY A 346 3.02 21.24 -5.52
N PHE A 347 3.93 21.48 -4.58
CA PHE A 347 5.22 20.82 -4.49
C PHE A 347 5.49 20.25 -3.08
N ASP A 348 6.15 19.08 -3.05
CA ASP A 348 6.65 18.48 -1.81
C ASP A 348 7.92 19.19 -1.34
N VAL A 349 8.82 19.53 -2.28
CA VAL A 349 10.05 20.28 -2.03
C VAL A 349 10.26 21.29 -3.14
N ALA A 350 10.59 22.53 -2.80
CA ALA A 350 11.15 23.48 -3.74
C ALA A 350 12.63 23.73 -3.43
N ILE A 351 13.45 23.88 -4.46
CA ILE A 351 14.89 24.12 -4.31
C ILE A 351 15.16 25.60 -4.67
N SER A 352 15.60 26.37 -3.69
CA SER A 352 16.06 27.75 -3.86
C SER A 352 17.59 27.76 -3.87
N PHE A 353 18.17 28.42 -4.88
CA PHE A 353 19.62 28.40 -5.14
C PHE A 353 20.05 29.60 -5.98
N ALA A 354 21.33 29.97 -5.92
CA ALA A 354 21.90 30.95 -6.85
C ALA A 354 22.19 30.30 -8.20
N GLY A 355 22.13 31.06 -9.29
CA GLY A 355 22.37 30.51 -10.64
C GLY A 355 23.72 29.77 -10.79
N SER A 356 24.75 30.15 -10.03
CA SER A 356 26.07 29.48 -9.97
C SER A 356 26.00 28.06 -9.40
N ASP A 357 25.02 27.78 -8.53
CA ASP A 357 24.92 26.56 -7.73
C ASP A 357 24.03 25.51 -8.42
N ARG A 358 23.66 25.76 -9.67
CA ARG A 358 22.71 24.96 -10.45
C ARG A 358 23.09 23.50 -10.56
N GLY A 359 24.39 23.20 -10.72
CA GLY A 359 24.86 21.82 -10.78
C GLY A 359 24.49 21.02 -9.53
N THR A 360 24.61 21.65 -8.35
CA THR A 360 24.24 21.05 -7.07
C THR A 360 22.72 20.90 -6.93
N ALA A 361 21.95 21.93 -7.32
CA ALA A 361 20.49 21.88 -7.30
C ALA A 361 19.93 20.76 -8.19
N GLU A 362 20.52 20.55 -9.37
CA GLU A 362 20.11 19.51 -10.31
C GLU A 362 20.34 18.10 -9.76
N LEU A 363 21.48 17.85 -9.10
CA LEU A 363 21.76 16.56 -8.45
C LEU A 363 20.75 16.23 -7.36
N ILE A 364 20.42 17.21 -6.52
CA ILE A 364 19.42 17.06 -5.47
C ILE A 364 18.04 16.83 -6.10
N SER A 365 17.63 17.67 -7.06
CA SER A 365 16.32 17.58 -7.73
C SER A 365 16.09 16.20 -8.33
N ARG A 366 17.04 15.71 -9.14
CA ARG A 366 16.93 14.39 -9.80
C ARG A 366 16.76 13.26 -8.80
N LYS A 367 17.49 13.29 -7.68
CA LYS A 367 17.40 12.25 -6.65
C LYS A 367 16.08 12.30 -5.89
N LEU A 368 15.59 13.49 -5.55
CA LEU A 368 14.28 13.67 -4.93
C LEU A 368 13.14 13.24 -5.86
N GLN A 369 13.21 13.59 -7.15
CA GLN A 369 12.25 13.16 -8.18
C GLN A 369 12.27 11.63 -8.37
N ALA A 370 13.45 11.01 -8.41
CA ALA A 370 13.59 9.55 -8.48
C ALA A 370 13.00 8.84 -7.25
N ALA A 371 12.93 9.52 -6.10
CA ALA A 371 12.23 9.04 -4.90
C ALA A 371 10.70 9.30 -4.93
N GLY A 372 10.16 9.81 -6.03
CA GLY A 372 8.73 10.05 -6.24
C GLY A 372 8.19 11.35 -5.65
N LEU A 373 9.05 12.31 -5.30
CA LEU A 373 8.63 13.62 -4.77
C LEU A 373 8.32 14.62 -5.89
N ARG A 374 7.30 15.46 -5.67
CA ARG A 374 6.99 16.59 -6.56
C ARG A 374 7.92 17.75 -6.24
N VAL A 375 8.96 17.91 -7.06
CA VAL A 375 9.99 18.92 -6.85
C VAL A 375 9.77 20.12 -7.75
N PHE A 376 9.82 21.32 -7.17
CA PHE A 376 9.99 22.55 -7.95
C PHE A 376 11.48 22.83 -8.17
N TYR A 377 11.90 22.75 -9.43
CA TYR A 377 13.21 23.15 -9.93
C TYR A 377 12.98 24.05 -11.15
N ASP A 378 13.46 25.30 -11.11
CA ASP A 378 13.15 26.35 -12.09
C ASP A 378 13.24 25.88 -13.56
N ARG A 379 14.22 25.05 -13.89
CA ARG A 379 14.47 24.55 -15.24
C ARG A 379 13.36 23.64 -15.76
N ASP A 380 12.72 22.87 -14.89
CA ASP A 380 11.66 21.93 -15.27
C ASP A 380 10.34 22.68 -15.60
N TYR A 381 10.23 23.94 -15.16
CA TYR A 381 9.03 24.78 -15.30
C TYR A 381 9.26 26.01 -16.18
N GLN A 382 10.26 26.00 -17.06
CA GLN A 382 10.57 27.13 -17.95
C GLN A 382 9.38 27.57 -18.80
N HIS A 383 8.54 26.64 -19.25
CA HIS A 383 7.33 26.94 -20.00
C HIS A 383 6.27 27.70 -19.17
N THR A 384 6.21 27.44 -17.86
CA THR A 384 5.32 28.14 -16.92
C THR A 384 5.90 29.50 -16.51
N LEU A 385 7.23 29.62 -16.45
CA LEU A 385 7.95 30.83 -16.02
C LEU A 385 8.08 31.88 -17.13
N LEU A 386 7.88 31.50 -18.40
CA LEU A 386 8.10 32.38 -19.54
C LEU A 386 7.06 33.51 -19.58
N GLY A 387 7.52 34.76 -19.45
CA GLY A 387 6.66 35.95 -19.53
C GLY A 387 5.99 36.35 -18.21
N GLU A 388 6.22 35.59 -17.13
CA GLU A 388 5.65 35.84 -15.81
C GLU A 388 6.52 36.77 -14.96
N ASP A 389 5.91 37.41 -13.95
CA ASP A 389 6.69 38.04 -12.87
C ASP A 389 7.28 36.94 -11.98
N LEU A 390 8.50 36.55 -12.32
CA LEU A 390 9.27 35.53 -11.61
C LEU A 390 9.33 35.82 -10.09
N THR A 391 9.32 37.08 -9.67
CA THR A 391 9.48 37.45 -8.25
C THR A 391 8.25 37.02 -7.46
N MET A 392 7.06 37.35 -7.95
CA MET A 392 5.82 36.92 -7.29
C MET A 392 5.61 35.41 -7.41
N LEU A 393 5.91 34.83 -8.58
CA LEU A 393 5.65 33.42 -8.82
C LEU A 393 6.57 32.51 -8.01
N LEU A 394 7.86 32.85 -7.89
CA LEU A 394 8.77 32.12 -7.01
C LEU A 394 8.44 32.35 -5.53
N GLN A 395 8.11 33.58 -5.12
CA GLN A 395 7.68 33.84 -3.74
C GLN A 395 6.46 33.00 -3.37
N ASN A 396 5.44 32.93 -4.22
CA ASN A 396 4.27 32.10 -3.99
C ASN A 396 4.64 30.61 -3.96
N THR A 397 5.52 30.18 -4.87
CA THR A 397 5.96 28.79 -4.96
C THR A 397 6.65 28.32 -3.70
N TYR A 398 7.63 29.09 -3.21
CA TYR A 398 8.31 28.80 -1.96
C TYR A 398 7.33 28.98 -0.78
N PHE A 399 6.73 30.17 -0.61
CA PHE A 399 6.00 30.53 0.60
C PHE A 399 4.63 29.85 0.77
N ALA A 400 3.93 29.46 -0.29
CA ALA A 400 2.56 28.94 -0.19
C ALA A 400 2.38 27.60 -0.92
N ALA A 401 3.00 27.42 -2.08
CA ALA A 401 2.79 26.24 -2.91
C ALA A 401 3.68 25.03 -2.56
N SER A 402 4.68 25.21 -1.68
CA SER A 402 5.62 24.14 -1.31
C SER A 402 5.51 23.73 0.16
N ARG A 403 5.63 22.42 0.40
CA ARG A 403 5.62 21.85 1.76
C ARG A 403 6.92 22.12 2.51
N PHE A 404 8.08 21.94 1.84
CA PHE A 404 9.40 22.32 2.35
C PHE A 404 10.17 23.10 1.28
N ALA A 405 11.14 23.90 1.72
CA ALA A 405 12.09 24.58 0.85
C ALA A 405 13.52 24.18 1.23
N VAL A 406 14.23 23.55 0.28
CA VAL A 406 15.68 23.37 0.35
C VAL A 406 16.33 24.67 -0.09
N VAL A 407 17.27 25.17 0.71
CA VAL A 407 18.01 26.41 0.40
C VAL A 407 19.47 26.08 0.25
N LEU A 408 20.00 26.28 -0.94
CA LEU A 408 21.44 26.19 -1.19
C LEU A 408 22.09 27.50 -0.77
N VAL A 409 22.77 27.48 0.36
CA VAL A 409 23.37 28.65 0.96
C VAL A 409 24.83 28.75 0.52
N SER A 410 25.13 29.76 -0.29
CA SER A 410 26.46 30.15 -0.76
C SER A 410 26.65 31.67 -0.64
N GLN A 411 27.87 32.18 -0.80
CA GLN A 411 28.12 33.62 -0.93
C GLN A 411 27.35 34.20 -2.11
N ALA A 412 27.31 33.48 -3.24
CA ALA A 412 26.55 33.87 -4.41
C ALA A 412 25.05 33.97 -4.12
N PHE A 413 24.50 33.07 -3.30
CA PHE A 413 23.13 33.12 -2.83
C PHE A 413 22.84 34.38 -2.02
N LEU A 414 23.68 34.67 -1.02
CA LEU A 414 23.54 35.81 -0.11
C LEU A 414 23.72 37.16 -0.82
N GLN A 415 24.62 37.22 -1.82
CA GLN A 415 24.88 38.42 -2.61
C GLN A 415 23.87 38.61 -3.75
N SER A 416 23.11 37.57 -4.10
CA SER A 416 22.11 37.68 -5.16
C SER A 416 21.02 38.67 -4.74
N ARG A 417 20.70 39.59 -5.65
CA ARG A 417 19.66 40.63 -5.45
C ARG A 417 18.26 40.04 -5.21
N TRP A 418 18.10 38.74 -5.43
CA TRP A 418 16.82 38.07 -5.57
C TRP A 418 16.64 36.98 -4.49
N ALA A 419 17.59 36.04 -4.37
CA ALA A 419 17.51 34.95 -3.38
C ALA A 419 17.99 35.38 -1.96
N GLY A 420 18.93 36.32 -1.87
CA GLY A 420 19.54 36.74 -0.60
C GLY A 420 18.68 37.65 0.29
N ASN A 421 17.78 38.47 -0.29
CA ASN A 421 17.07 39.51 0.48
C ASN A 421 15.58 39.25 0.73
N TRP A 422 14.83 38.67 -0.21
CA TRP A 422 13.37 38.48 -0.05
C TRP A 422 13.01 37.02 0.26
N GLU A 423 13.63 36.05 -0.41
CA GLU A 423 13.38 34.62 -0.15
C GLU A 423 13.84 34.23 1.25
N LEU A 424 15.08 34.59 1.64
CA LEU A 424 15.58 34.34 2.99
C LEU A 424 14.69 35.00 4.06
N ARG A 425 14.19 36.23 3.85
CA ARG A 425 13.28 36.90 4.78
C ARG A 425 11.89 36.26 4.84
N ALA A 426 11.29 35.89 3.71
CA ALA A 426 10.00 35.21 3.66
C ALA A 426 10.09 33.82 4.29
N MET A 427 11.20 33.11 4.09
CA MET A 427 11.48 31.84 4.73
C MET A 427 11.66 32.00 6.24
N LEU A 428 12.48 32.94 6.70
CA LEU A 428 12.65 33.24 8.13
C LEU A 428 11.31 33.65 8.79
N ALA A 429 10.49 34.45 8.12
CA ALA A 429 9.17 34.84 8.59
C ALA A 429 8.22 33.62 8.73
N ARG A 430 8.20 32.72 7.74
CA ARG A 430 7.41 31.48 7.83
C ARG A 430 7.94 30.53 8.91
N MET A 431 9.26 30.45 9.08
CA MET A 431 9.88 29.64 10.14
C MET A 431 9.50 30.15 11.54
N GLN A 432 9.32 31.46 11.71
CA GLN A 432 8.82 32.03 12.97
C GLN A 432 7.33 31.73 13.22
N GLN A 433 6.55 31.51 12.17
CA GLN A 433 5.11 31.21 12.25
C GLN A 433 4.77 29.71 12.35
N GLN A 434 5.75 28.81 12.16
CA GLN A 434 5.51 27.36 12.16
C GLN A 434 6.35 26.64 13.21
N THR A 435 5.73 25.67 13.91
CA THR A 435 6.40 24.80 14.90
C THR A 435 7.29 23.73 14.26
N SER A 436 7.17 23.49 12.94
CA SER A 436 7.97 22.52 12.19
C SER A 436 8.93 23.20 11.23
N GLY A 437 10.17 22.69 11.12
CA GLY A 437 11.20 23.26 10.24
C GLY A 437 10.87 23.15 8.74
N TYR A 438 10.26 24.20 8.19
CA TYR A 438 9.89 24.37 6.78
C TYR A 438 11.11 24.58 5.86
N ALA A 439 12.10 25.35 6.32
CA ALA A 439 13.36 25.56 5.61
C ALA A 439 14.36 24.45 5.92
N LEU A 440 15.05 23.96 4.89
CA LEU A 440 16.12 22.96 4.97
C LEU A 440 17.41 23.57 4.41
N PRO A 441 18.22 24.26 5.24
CA PRO A 441 19.44 24.91 4.78
C PRO A 441 20.53 23.88 4.46
N TYR A 442 21.13 23.98 3.28
CA TYR A 442 22.32 23.24 2.87
C TYR A 442 23.43 24.23 2.50
N LEU A 443 24.44 24.33 3.37
CA LEU A 443 25.56 25.26 3.20
C LEU A 443 26.57 24.64 2.24
N LEU A 444 26.74 25.26 1.07
CA LEU A 444 27.74 24.83 0.08
C LEU A 444 29.16 25.24 0.49
N GLU A 445 29.25 26.27 1.32
CA GLU A 445 30.49 26.83 1.84
C GLU A 445 30.25 27.49 3.21
N LYS A 446 31.33 27.82 3.92
CA LYS A 446 31.23 28.47 5.23
C LYS A 446 30.88 29.94 5.05
N VAL A 447 29.60 30.28 5.28
CA VAL A 447 29.09 31.65 5.19
C VAL A 447 28.23 32.01 6.40
N GLU A 448 28.34 33.25 6.85
CA GLU A 448 27.41 33.79 7.84
C GLU A 448 26.09 34.13 7.15
N VAL A 449 24.98 33.57 7.65
CA VAL A 449 23.64 33.81 7.12
C VAL A 449 22.94 34.85 8.00
N PRO A 450 22.73 36.09 7.51
CA PRO A 450 22.08 37.12 8.31
C PRO A 450 20.66 36.70 8.71
N GLY A 451 20.37 36.72 10.02
CA GLY A 451 19.04 36.42 10.56
C GLY A 451 18.72 34.92 10.73
N LEU A 452 19.62 34.01 10.38
CA LEU A 452 19.48 32.60 10.72
C LEU A 452 19.83 32.42 12.21
N SER A 453 18.84 32.06 13.03
CA SER A 453 19.08 31.75 14.43
C SER A 453 20.11 30.61 14.56
N PRO A 454 21.07 30.68 15.51
CA PRO A 454 22.02 29.60 15.77
C PRO A 454 21.34 28.29 16.21
N THR A 455 20.05 28.33 16.52
CA THR A 455 19.22 27.17 16.89
C THR A 455 18.64 26.41 15.69
N ILE A 456 18.81 26.90 14.46
CA ILE A 456 18.32 26.24 13.25
C ILE A 456 19.35 25.20 12.80
N GLY A 457 18.95 23.93 12.78
CA GLY A 457 19.77 22.86 12.22
C GLY A 457 19.97 23.02 10.72
N TYR A 458 21.22 22.91 10.27
CA TYR A 458 21.63 22.95 8.86
C TYR A 458 22.53 21.76 8.53
N VAL A 459 22.70 21.49 7.24
CA VAL A 459 23.66 20.50 6.74
C VAL A 459 24.72 21.23 5.92
N SER A 460 25.97 20.80 6.00
CA SER A 460 27.10 21.38 5.27
C SER A 460 27.55 20.44 4.15
N ALA A 461 27.94 20.99 3.01
CA ALA A 461 28.56 20.27 1.90
C ALA A 461 29.92 19.68 2.26
N VAL A 462 30.54 20.14 3.35
CA VAL A 462 31.76 19.56 3.93
C VAL A 462 31.50 18.15 4.47
N ASP A 463 30.33 17.95 5.08
CA ASP A 463 30.01 16.71 5.81
C ASP A 463 29.09 15.79 5.01
N PHE A 464 28.30 16.34 4.08
CA PHE A 464 27.34 15.61 3.26
C PHE A 464 27.40 16.06 1.80
N SER A 465 27.62 15.12 0.89
CA SER A 465 27.48 15.37 -0.55
C SER A 465 26.02 15.69 -0.93
N PRO A 466 25.77 16.31 -2.10
CA PRO A 466 24.41 16.65 -2.51
C PRO A 466 23.45 15.43 -2.56
N PRO A 467 23.88 14.24 -3.05
CA PRO A 467 23.05 13.05 -2.98
C PRO A 467 22.75 12.56 -1.55
N GLU A 468 23.68 12.69 -0.62
CA GLU A 468 23.48 12.30 0.80
C GLU A 468 22.55 13.28 1.50
N PHE A 469 22.67 14.58 1.22
CA PHE A 469 21.71 15.58 1.67
C PHE A 469 20.30 15.29 1.13
N ALA A 470 20.17 14.91 -0.14
CA ALA A 470 18.89 14.51 -0.70
C ALA A 470 18.29 13.29 0.04
N ASP A 471 19.10 12.32 0.48
CA ASP A 471 18.64 11.19 1.31
C ASP A 471 18.10 11.67 2.67
N LEU A 472 18.75 12.66 3.30
CA LEU A 472 18.25 13.29 4.52
C LEU A 472 16.91 13.98 4.30
N VAL A 473 16.75 14.70 3.18
CA VAL A 473 15.48 15.34 2.82
C VAL A 473 14.40 14.28 2.60
N ILE A 474 14.68 13.19 1.87
CA ILE A 474 13.74 12.07 1.68
C ILE A 474 13.34 11.46 3.03
N ARG A 475 14.30 11.26 3.93
CA ARG A 475 14.04 10.74 5.27
C ARG A 475 13.17 11.69 6.08
N LYS A 476 13.47 12.99 6.10
CA LYS A 476 12.67 14.02 6.77
C LYS A 476 11.25 14.11 6.18
N MET A 477 11.12 13.99 4.87
CA MET A 477 9.84 13.90 4.18
C MET A 477 9.04 12.71 4.71
N ARG A 478 9.63 11.51 4.75
CA ARG A 478 9.00 10.28 5.27
C ARG A 478 8.64 10.39 6.75
N GLU A 479 9.53 10.89 7.60
CA GLU A 479 9.28 11.08 9.03
C GLU A 479 8.19 12.11 9.31
N SER A 480 8.11 13.17 8.50
CA SER A 480 7.00 14.14 8.57
C SER A 480 5.66 13.58 8.08
N ARG A 481 5.66 12.37 7.49
CA ARG A 481 4.44 11.61 7.23
C ARG A 481 4.02 10.82 8.48
N THR A 482 4.96 10.28 9.25
CA THR A 482 4.70 9.50 10.47
C THR A 482 4.10 10.35 11.61
N PRO A 483 3.12 9.86 12.41
CA PRO A 483 2.67 10.57 13.61
C PRO A 483 3.81 10.68 14.64
N PRO A 484 3.89 11.75 15.45
CA PRO A 484 4.86 11.81 16.53
C PRO A 484 4.64 10.65 17.50
N SER A 485 5.69 9.89 17.79
CA SER A 485 5.66 8.82 18.79
C SER A 485 5.18 9.37 20.15
N PRO A 486 4.24 8.71 20.85
CA PRO A 486 3.90 9.10 22.20
C PRO A 486 5.08 8.73 23.12
N GLY A 487 5.95 9.69 23.41
CA GLY A 487 7.00 9.52 24.42
C GLY A 487 8.33 10.16 24.07
N SER A 488 8.44 11.48 24.19
CA SER A 488 9.68 12.14 24.63
C SER A 488 9.40 13.57 25.12
N GLY A 489 8.33 13.74 25.90
CA GLY A 489 8.22 14.87 26.82
C GLY A 489 9.17 14.64 27.99
N LYS A 490 10.48 14.78 27.78
CA LYS A 490 11.40 14.93 28.91
C LYS A 490 11.27 16.37 29.40
N ASN A 491 10.53 16.54 30.49
CA ASN A 491 10.69 17.67 31.39
C ASN A 491 12.17 17.80 31.75
N GLN A 492 12.85 18.78 31.18
CA GLN A 492 14.00 19.41 31.83
C GLN A 492 13.46 20.63 32.56
N ALA A 493 13.04 20.41 33.80
CA ALA A 493 12.87 21.49 34.75
C ALA A 493 14.27 21.96 35.15
N HIS A 494 14.51 23.25 35.00
CA HIS A 494 15.63 23.95 35.60
C HIS A 494 15.63 23.76 37.12
N GLN A 495 16.78 23.31 37.64
CA GLN A 495 17.39 23.84 38.86
C GLN A 495 18.87 24.06 38.58
#